data_AF-A0A6B3EYA7-F1
#
_entry.id   AF-A0A6B3EYA7-F1
#
_cell.length_a   1.000
_cell.length_b   1.000
_cell.length_c   1.000
_cell.angle_alpha   90.00
_cell.angle_beta   90.00
_cell.angle_gamma   90.00
#
_symmetry.space_group_name_H-M   'P 1'
#
loop_
_entity.id
_entity.type
_entity.pdbx_description
1 polymer ?
#
loop_
_entity_poly.entity_id
_entity_poly.type
_entity_poly.pdbx_seq_one_letter_code
_entity_poly.pdbx_strand_id
1 'polypeptide(L)'
;LLLAAGALVVTLVIALPAGTIAAMRRGRATDRTVMTGVLLGQSTPPFWVGILLVLVFAVGLHALPASGYGSFAHLVLPSVTLAVYSVAVVARLLRSSLVDVLASD
;
A
#
# COMPACT_ATOMS: atom_id res chain seq x y z
N LEU A 1 -16.40 -1.47 10.37
CA LEU A 1 -16.67 -1.43 8.91
C LEU A 1 -15.91 -0.32 8.19
N LEU A 2 -16.00 0.94 8.64
CA LEU A 2 -15.32 2.08 7.98
C LEU A 2 -13.80 1.88 7.80
N LEU A 3 -13.09 1.39 8.83
CA LEU A 3 -11.65 1.12 8.75
C LEU A 3 -11.30 0.04 7.72
N ALA A 4 -12.08 -1.03 7.67
CA ALA A 4 -11.90 -2.13 6.72
C ALA A 4 -12.17 -1.65 5.28
N ALA A 5 -13.24 -0.88 5.08
CA ALA A 5 -13.54 -0.26 3.80
C ALA A 5 -12.43 0.72 3.38
N GLY A 6 -11.95 1.57 4.28
CA GLY A 6 -10.84 2.48 4.04
C GLY A 6 -9.54 1.74 3.67
N ALA A 7 -9.21 0.66 4.39
CA ALA A 7 -8.04 -0.16 4.09
C ALA A 7 -8.17 -0.85 2.72
N LEU A 8 -9.37 -1.30 2.36
CA LEU A 8 -9.64 -1.85 1.03
C LEU A 8 -9.45 -0.80 -0.07
N VAL A 9 -9.98 0.41 0.12
CA VAL A 9 -9.80 1.52 -0.84
C VAL A 9 -8.31 1.83 -1.01
N VAL A 10 -7.56 1.98 0.09
CA VAL A 10 -6.11 2.20 0.04
C VAL A 10 -5.41 1.05 -0.68
N THR A 11 -5.84 -0.19 -0.40
CA THR A 11 -5.30 -1.38 -1.06
C THR A 11 -5.46 -1.28 -2.57
N LEU A 12 -6.66 -1.01 -3.08
CA LEU A 12 -6.92 -0.92 -4.51
C LEU A 12 -6.18 0.27 -5.14
N VAL A 13 -6.23 1.44 -4.51
CA VAL A 13 -5.61 2.67 -5.03
C VAL A 13 -4.10 2.53 -5.19
N ILE A 14 -3.42 1.77 -4.32
CA ILE A 14 -1.97 1.59 -4.39
C ILE A 14 -1.58 0.32 -5.16
N ALA A 15 -2.26 -0.80 -4.90
CA ALA A 15 -1.89 -2.09 -5.48
C ALA A 15 -2.13 -2.16 -6.98
N LEU A 16 -3.22 -1.55 -7.47
CA LEU A 16 -3.53 -1.53 -8.90
C LEU A 16 -2.43 -0.83 -9.71
N PRO A 17 -2.07 0.44 -9.47
CA PRO A 17 -1.01 1.10 -10.22
C PRO A 17 0.36 0.47 -9.99
N ALA A 18 0.69 0.04 -8.76
CA ALA A 18 1.96 -0.63 -8.51
C ALA A 18 2.08 -1.95 -9.29
N GLY A 19 1.03 -2.76 -9.31
CA GLY A 19 0.99 -4.03 -10.03
C GLY A 19 1.01 -3.84 -11.55
N THR A 20 0.23 -2.90 -12.09
CA THR A 20 0.18 -2.61 -13.53
C THR A 20 1.51 -2.05 -14.06
N ILE A 21 2.09 -1.04 -13.40
CA ILE A 21 3.38 -0.44 -13.80
C ILE A 21 4.48 -1.50 -13.81
N ALA A 22 4.52 -2.34 -12.78
CA ALA A 22 5.52 -3.37 -12.66
C ALA A 22 5.33 -4.52 -13.67
N ALA A 23 4.09 -4.84 -14.05
CA ALA A 23 3.80 -5.80 -15.11
C ALA A 23 4.19 -5.28 -16.50
N MET A 24 3.78 -4.05 -16.85
CA MET A 24 4.10 -3.43 -18.14
C MET A 24 5.60 -3.23 -18.36
N ARG A 25 6.37 -3.09 -17.27
CA ARG A 25 7.83 -2.93 -17.30
C ARG A 25 8.57 -4.15 -16.75
N ARG A 26 7.99 -5.35 -16.91
CA ARG A 26 8.58 -6.61 -16.44
C ARG A 26 10.06 -6.72 -16.84
N GLY A 27 10.90 -7.08 -15.89
CA GLY A 27 12.35 -7.26 -16.07
C GLY A 27 13.16 -5.97 -16.07
N ARG A 28 12.54 -4.78 -16.10
CA ARG A 28 13.25 -3.50 -16.03
C ARG A 28 13.52 -3.08 -14.59
N ALA A 29 14.37 -2.07 -14.41
CA ALA A 29 14.66 -1.48 -13.10
C ALA A 29 13.39 -1.02 -12.38
N THR A 30 12.42 -0.43 -13.09
CA THR A 30 11.15 0.04 -12.49
C THR A 30 10.38 -1.09 -11.80
N ASP A 31 10.27 -2.24 -12.47
CA ASP A 31 9.67 -3.44 -11.89
C ASP A 31 10.38 -3.83 -10.59
N ARG A 32 11.70 -4.00 -10.64
CA ARG A 32 12.49 -4.41 -9.47
C ARG A 32 12.31 -3.43 -8.32
N THR A 33 12.39 -2.12 -8.56
CA THR A 33 12.22 -1.11 -7.52
C THR A 33 10.83 -1.15 -6.89
N VAL A 34 9.77 -1.26 -7.70
CA VAL A 34 8.39 -1.35 -7.18
C VAL A 34 8.20 -2.63 -6.37
N MET A 35 8.67 -3.77 -6.88
CA MET A 35 8.53 -5.05 -6.19
C MET A 35 9.38 -5.14 -4.92
N THR A 36 10.57 -4.57 -4.91
CA THR A 36 11.37 -4.43 -3.69
C THR A 36 10.62 -3.60 -2.65
N GLY A 37 10.04 -2.46 -3.03
CA GLY A 37 9.22 -1.65 -2.12
C GLY A 37 8.03 -2.43 -1.55
N VAL A 38 7.32 -3.16 -2.41
CA VAL A 38 6.20 -4.04 -2.02
C VAL A 38 6.63 -5.12 -1.03
N LEU A 39 7.76 -5.77 -1.26
CA LEU A 39 8.29 -6.83 -0.39
C LEU A 39 8.79 -6.28 0.95
N LEU A 40 9.42 -5.11 0.95
CA LEU A 40 9.81 -4.41 2.18
C LEU A 40 8.59 -4.07 3.02
N GLY A 41 7.55 -3.52 2.40
CA GLY A 41 6.28 -3.23 3.07
C GLY A 41 5.65 -4.48 3.70
N GLN A 42 5.67 -5.61 2.99
CA GLN A 42 5.14 -6.87 3.50
C GLN A 42 5.95 -7.45 4.66
N SER A 43 7.28 -7.34 4.59
CA SER A 43 8.20 -7.90 5.59
C SER A 43 8.23 -7.06 6.87
N THR A 44 7.72 -5.83 6.80
CA THR A 44 7.71 -4.91 7.92
C THR A 44 6.50 -5.19 8.82
N PRO A 45 6.68 -5.30 10.14
CA PRO A 45 5.57 -5.48 11.05
C PRO A 45 4.55 -4.32 10.95
N PRO A 46 3.24 -4.59 10.84
CA PRO A 46 2.24 -3.55 10.65
C PRO A 46 2.24 -2.48 11.75
N PHE A 47 2.46 -2.88 13.00
CA PHE A 47 2.54 -1.94 14.12
C PHE A 47 3.67 -0.91 13.94
N TRP A 48 4.81 -1.35 13.38
CA TRP A 48 5.97 -0.49 13.18
C TRP A 48 5.70 0.52 12.06
N VAL A 49 5.05 0.09 10.98
CA VAL A 49 4.61 1.00 9.92
C VAL A 49 3.62 2.03 10.45
N GLY A 50 2.67 1.59 11.29
CA GLY A 50 1.72 2.50 11.93
C GLY A 50 2.40 3.56 12.79
N ILE A 51 3.38 3.17 13.62
CA ILE A 51 4.17 4.11 14.43
C ILE A 51 4.92 5.11 13.54
N LEU A 52 5.58 4.66 12.48
CA LEU A 52 6.28 5.56 11.55
C LEU A 52 5.33 6.55 10.85
N LEU A 53 4.17 6.06 10.40
CA LEU A 53 3.17 6.93 9.77
C LEU A 53 2.69 8.01 10.72
N VAL A 54 2.44 7.67 12.00
CA VAL A 54 2.08 8.65 13.03
C VAL A 54 3.22 9.65 13.28
N LEU A 55 4.46 9.18 13.42
CA LEU A 55 5.61 10.06 13.64
C LEU A 55 5.81 11.05 12.50
N VAL A 56 5.68 10.60 11.25
CA VAL A 56 5.90 11.46 10.08
C VAL A 56 4.72 12.41 9.88
N PHE A 57 3.50 11.90 9.81
CA PHE A 57 2.35 12.70 9.38
C PHE A 57 1.65 13.45 10.51
N ALA A 58 1.64 12.90 11.71
CA ALA A 58 0.97 13.53 12.85
C ALA A 58 1.92 14.38 13.69
N VAL A 59 3.13 13.88 13.98
CA VAL A 59 4.08 14.58 14.85
C VAL A 59 5.01 15.49 14.05
N GLY A 60 5.62 15.00 12.97
CA GLY A 60 6.55 15.79 12.17
C GLY A 60 5.84 16.86 11.34
N LEU A 61 4.88 16.43 10.51
CA LEU A 61 4.19 17.29 9.55
C LEU A 61 2.96 18.00 10.13
N HIS A 62 2.44 17.56 11.28
CA HIS A 62 1.18 18.05 11.87
C HIS A 62 -0.01 18.07 10.88
N ALA A 63 0.02 17.20 9.87
CA ALA A 63 -0.96 17.17 8.79
C ALA A 63 -2.18 16.31 9.13
N LEU A 64 -1.98 15.27 9.96
CA LEU A 64 -3.03 14.31 10.32
C LEU A 64 -3.10 14.15 11.84
N PRO A 65 -4.28 13.87 12.42
CA PRO A 65 -4.41 13.64 13.85
C PRO A 65 -3.77 12.30 14.25
N ALA A 66 -3.02 12.29 15.35
CA ALA A 66 -2.38 11.08 15.88
C ALA A 66 -3.37 10.11 16.55
N SER A 67 -4.42 10.65 17.16
CA SER A 67 -5.44 9.90 17.90
C SER A 67 -6.73 10.71 17.99
N GLY A 68 -7.85 10.03 18.29
CA GLY A 68 -9.18 10.64 18.38
C GLY A 68 -10.21 9.95 17.50
N TYR A 69 -11.43 10.47 17.50
CA TYR A 69 -12.55 9.95 16.73
C TYR A 69 -13.40 11.09 16.16
N GLY A 70 -14.22 10.81 15.13
CA GLY A 70 -15.26 11.73 14.66
C GLY A 70 -14.96 12.48 13.35
N SER A 71 -13.73 12.43 12.83
CA SER A 71 -13.41 12.97 11.49
C SER A 71 -12.75 11.93 10.57
N PHE A 72 -12.91 12.09 9.26
CA PHE A 72 -12.30 11.23 8.25
C PHE A 72 -10.76 11.20 8.36
N ALA A 73 -10.13 12.30 8.82
CA ALA A 73 -8.68 12.38 8.97
C ALA A 73 -8.14 11.36 10.00
N HIS A 74 -8.93 10.98 11.00
CA HIS A 74 -8.55 9.96 11.99
C HIS A 74 -8.56 8.54 11.42
N LEU A 75 -9.18 8.31 10.26
CA LEU A 75 -9.23 7.00 9.60
C LEU A 75 -8.06 6.78 8.66
N VAL A 76 -7.41 7.85 8.18
CA VAL A 76 -6.38 7.76 7.13
C VAL A 76 -5.18 6.93 7.59
N LEU A 77 -4.53 7.31 8.70
CA LEU A 77 -3.33 6.60 9.18
C LEU A 77 -3.63 5.14 9.55
N PRO A 78 -4.70 4.82 10.30
CA PRO A 78 -5.03 3.42 10.60
C PRO A 78 -5.38 2.60 9.36
N SER A 79 -6.16 3.15 8.42
CA SER A 79 -6.53 2.44 7.18
C SER A 79 -5.30 2.17 6.29
N VAL A 80 -4.38 3.13 6.18
CA VAL A 80 -3.13 2.91 5.44
C VAL A 80 -2.28 1.84 6.11
N THR A 81 -2.14 1.88 7.43
CA THR A 81 -1.40 0.88 8.20
C THR A 81 -1.94 -0.54 7.99
N LEU A 82 -3.27 -0.69 8.06
CA LEU A 82 -3.92 -1.98 7.83
C LEU A 82 -3.80 -2.46 6.38
N ALA A 83 -3.74 -1.53 5.43
CA ALA A 83 -3.66 -1.85 4.01
C ALA A 83 -2.27 -2.35 3.57
N VAL A 84 -1.18 -2.04 4.29
CA VAL A 84 0.20 -2.32 3.84
C VAL A 84 0.41 -3.76 3.38
N TYR A 85 -0.02 -4.74 4.18
CA TYR A 85 0.13 -6.15 3.84
C TYR A 85 -0.73 -6.53 2.63
N SER A 86 -1.99 -6.08 2.62
CA SER A 86 -2.94 -6.35 1.54
C SER A 86 -2.48 -5.73 0.21
N VAL A 87 -1.95 -4.51 0.22
CA VAL A 87 -1.34 -3.85 -0.94
C VAL A 87 -0.27 -4.75 -1.53
N ALA A 88 0.62 -5.28 -0.69
CA ALA A 88 1.74 -6.09 -1.16
C ALA A 88 1.29 -7.39 -1.83
N VAL A 89 0.30 -8.07 -1.22
CA VAL A 89 -0.26 -9.31 -1.77
C VAL A 89 -0.97 -9.05 -3.08
N VAL A 90 -1.89 -8.07 -3.11
CA VAL A 90 -2.71 -7.76 -4.28
C VAL A 90 -1.84 -7.25 -5.44
N ALA A 91 -0.84 -6.40 -5.17
CA ALA A 91 0.04 -5.87 -6.21
C ALA A 91 0.85 -6.98 -6.90
N ARG A 92 1.36 -7.96 -6.14
CA ARG A 92 2.10 -9.10 -6.71
C ARG A 92 1.21 -10.02 -7.53
N LEU A 93 0.03 -10.36 -7.01
CA LEU A 93 -0.94 -11.20 -7.71
C LEU A 93 -1.34 -10.55 -9.03
N LEU A 94 -1.76 -9.28 -8.99
CA LEU A 94 -2.13 -8.51 -10.17
C LEU A 94 -0.98 -8.48 -11.19
N ARG A 95 0.24 -8.21 -10.71
CA ARG A 95 1.40 -8.17 -11.57
C ARG A 95 1.68 -9.52 -12.23
N SER A 96 1.56 -10.64 -11.52
CA SER A 96 1.70 -11.97 -12.12
C SER A 96 0.64 -12.20 -13.20
N SER A 97 -0.64 -11.96 -12.87
CA SER A 97 -1.74 -12.17 -13.80
C SER A 97 -1.62 -11.32 -15.06
N LEU A 98 -1.27 -10.03 -14.92
CA LEU A 98 -1.08 -9.15 -16.08
C LEU A 98 0.11 -9.55 -16.93
N VAL A 99 1.20 -10.03 -16.30
CA VAL A 99 2.36 -10.54 -17.01
C VAL A 99 2.02 -11.77 -17.84
N ASP A 100 1.22 -12.69 -17.29
CA ASP A 100 0.80 -13.90 -17.99
C ASP A 100 -0.10 -13.56 -19.19
N VAL A 101 -1.03 -12.61 -19.00
CA VAL A 101 -1.90 -12.11 -20.08
C VAL A 101 -1.09 -11.42 -21.17
N LEU A 102 -0.18 -10.52 -20.81
CA LEU A 102 0.68 -9.80 -21.77
C LEU A 102 1.65 -10.71 -22.53
N ALA A 103 1.95 -11.90 -22.00
CA ALA A 103 2.79 -12.90 -22.66
C ALA A 103 1.98 -13.90 -23.49
N SER A 104 0.65 -13.90 -23.36
CA SER A 104 -0.27 -14.79 -24.10
C SER A 104 -0.79 -14.17 -25.40
N ASP A 105 -0.41 -12.92 -25.69
CA ASP A 105 -0.59 -12.22 -26.98
C ASP A 105 0.73 -12.22 -27.77
#